data_AF-A0A6V8MGX0-F1
#
_entry.id   AF-A0A6V8MGX0-F1
#
_cell.length_a   1.000
_cell.length_b   1.000
_cell.length_c   1.000
_cell.angle_alpha   90.00
_cell.angle_beta   90.00
_cell.angle_gamma   90.00
#
_symmetry.space_group_name_H-M   'P 1'
#
loop_
_entity.id
_entity.type
_entity.pdbx_description
1 polymer ?
#
loop_
_entity_poly.entity_id
_entity_poly.type
_entity_poly.pdbx_seq_one_letter_code
_entity_poly.pdbx_strand_id
1 'polypeptide(L)'
;MTAITPTIKLFTSHKDTTSIHINNLILEHNGNNYQFHGGTNDTIHVFTESIALYVLTINRCNGTMGLNAFMSPEPDPINSVHLYTPQDIKETLGAKWEGLSPKAITMKLIDYLM
;
A
#
# COMPACT_ATOMS: atom_id res chain seq x y z
N MET A 1 13.32 8.47 4.03
CA MET A 1 12.51 7.22 3.98
C MET A 1 13.22 5.99 4.59
N THR A 2 12.60 5.41 5.63
CA THR A 2 13.06 4.22 6.40
C THR A 2 12.04 3.09 6.31
N ALA A 3 12.49 1.85 6.05
CA ALA A 3 11.61 0.68 6.02
C ALA A 3 11.24 0.24 7.44
N ILE A 4 9.98 -0.15 7.65
CA ILE A 4 9.48 -0.66 8.92
C ILE A 4 8.64 -1.93 8.71
N THR A 5 8.44 -2.69 9.77
CA THR A 5 7.57 -3.87 9.78
C THR A 5 6.48 -3.65 10.84
N PRO A 6 5.38 -2.97 10.48
CA PRO A 6 4.27 -2.74 11.41
C PRO A 6 3.42 -4.00 11.57
N THR A 7 2.54 -3.98 12.56
CA THR A 7 1.49 -4.99 12.68
C THR A 7 0.38 -4.67 11.69
N ILE A 8 0.01 -5.63 10.85
CA ILE A 8 -1.12 -5.53 9.92
C ILE A 8 -2.18 -6.55 10.32
N LYS A 9 -3.44 -6.11 10.48
CA LYS A 9 -4.58 -6.94 10.86
C LYS A 9 -5.63 -6.91 9.76
N LEU A 10 -6.31 -8.04 9.54
CA LEU A 10 -7.50 -8.10 8.72
C LEU A 10 -8.68 -7.50 9.51
N PHE A 11 -9.40 -6.57 8.89
CA PHE A 11 -10.63 -6.04 9.44
C PHE A 11 -11.82 -6.65 8.72
N THR A 12 -12.63 -7.41 9.46
CA THR A 12 -13.76 -8.16 8.94
C THR A 12 -15.07 -7.70 9.58
N SER A 13 -16.18 -7.81 8.84
CA SER A 13 -17.53 -7.54 9.32
C SER A 13 -18.44 -8.73 9.02
N HIS A 14 -19.49 -8.88 9.82
CA HIS A 14 -20.59 -9.80 9.51
C HIS A 14 -21.67 -9.02 8.77
N LYS A 15 -21.94 -9.38 7.51
CA LYS A 15 -23.07 -8.79 6.76
C LYS A 15 -24.39 -9.49 7.08
N ASP A 16 -24.32 -10.74 7.52
CA ASP A 16 -25.43 -11.57 7.97
C ASP A 16 -24.91 -12.56 9.04
N THR A 17 -25.75 -13.51 9.45
CA THR A 17 -25.40 -14.49 10.49
C THR A 17 -24.50 -15.63 10.02
N THR A 18 -24.23 -15.76 8.72
CA THR A 18 -23.52 -16.91 8.13
C THR A 18 -22.26 -16.52 7.35
N SER A 19 -22.06 -15.24 7.04
CA SER A 19 -20.95 -14.75 6.22
C SER A 19 -20.02 -13.78 6.97
N ILE A 20 -18.74 -13.88 6.64
CA ILE A 20 -17.70 -12.93 7.05
C ILE A 20 -17.25 -12.19 5.79
N HIS A 21 -17.30 -10.86 5.83
CA HIS A 21 -16.79 -9.99 4.78
C HIS A 21 -15.45 -9.42 5.21
N ILE A 22 -14.43 -9.53 4.37
CA ILE A 22 -13.17 -8.82 4.54
C ILE A 22 -13.39 -7.40 4.06
N ASN A 23 -13.33 -6.42 4.96
CA ASN A 23 -13.49 -5.02 4.58
C ASN A 23 -12.15 -4.49 4.08
N ASN A 24 -11.15 -4.42 4.97
CA ASN A 24 -9.87 -3.75 4.74
C ASN A 24 -8.74 -4.42 5.53
N LEU A 25 -7.50 -3.96 5.30
CA LEU A 25 -6.37 -4.15 6.19
C LEU A 25 -6.20 -2.92 7.08
N ILE A 26 -5.78 -3.15 8.33
CA ILE A 26 -5.44 -2.12 9.30
C ILE A 26 -3.97 -2.23 9.64
N LEU A 27 -3.21 -1.18 9.37
CA LEU A 27 -1.82 -1.03 9.78
C LEU A 27 -1.78 -0.26 11.10
N GLU A 28 -1.20 -0.88 12.12
CA GLU A 28 -1.01 -0.26 13.45
C GLU A 28 0.43 0.25 13.56
N HIS A 29 0.60 1.55 13.79
CA HIS A 29 1.92 2.17 13.97
C HIS A 29 1.86 3.36 14.93
N ASN A 30 2.71 3.35 15.96
CA ASN A 30 2.81 4.40 16.99
C ASN A 30 1.46 4.80 17.63
N GLY A 31 0.58 3.83 17.85
CA GLY A 31 -0.75 4.06 18.45
C GLY A 31 -1.82 4.55 17.47
N ASN A 32 -1.47 4.76 16.20
CA ASN A 32 -2.43 5.09 15.13
C ASN A 32 -2.80 3.85 14.32
N ASN A 33 -3.97 3.90 13.69
CA ASN A 33 -4.50 2.86 12.81
C ASN A 33 -4.76 3.43 11.43
N TYR A 34 -4.14 2.85 10.41
CA TYR A 34 -4.24 3.29 9.02
C TYR A 34 -4.94 2.23 8.20
N GLN A 35 -5.97 2.62 7.45
CA GLN A 35 -6.75 1.70 6.63
C GLN A 35 -6.20 1.66 5.21
N PHE A 36 -6.07 0.45 4.66
CA PHE A 36 -5.69 0.28 3.26
C PHE A 36 -6.24 -1.03 2.72
N HIS A 37 -6.26 -1.12 1.39
CA HIS A 37 -6.67 -2.34 0.70
C HIS A 37 -5.46 -3.24 0.48
N GLY A 38 -5.65 -4.53 0.67
CA GLY A 38 -4.75 -5.57 0.24
C GLY A 38 -5.53 -6.86 -0.01
N GLY A 39 -5.04 -7.64 -0.96
CA GLY A 39 -5.63 -8.88 -1.42
C GLY A 39 -4.66 -10.04 -1.41
N THR A 40 -5.09 -11.15 -2.00
CA THR A 40 -4.29 -12.37 -2.11
C THR A 40 -3.05 -12.16 -2.98
N ASN A 41 -1.91 -12.68 -2.54
CA ASN A 41 -0.59 -12.56 -3.19
C ASN A 41 0.00 -11.15 -3.20
N ASP A 42 -0.59 -10.21 -2.46
CA ASP A 42 0.01 -8.90 -2.27
C ASP A 42 1.25 -9.00 -1.39
N THR A 43 2.33 -8.39 -1.85
CA THR A 43 3.51 -8.11 -1.02
C THR A 43 3.42 -6.65 -0.57
N ILE A 44 3.39 -6.44 0.74
CA ILE A 44 3.22 -5.12 1.35
C ILE A 44 4.56 -4.65 1.90
N HIS A 45 5.00 -3.46 1.48
CA HIS A 45 6.17 -2.77 1.98
C HIS A 45 5.76 -1.47 2.64
N VAL A 46 6.23 -1.23 3.87
CA VAL A 46 5.89 -0.03 4.62
C VAL A 46 7.13 0.79 4.88
N PHE A 47 7.03 2.08 4.59
CA PHE A 47 8.07 3.05 4.83
C PHE A 47 7.54 4.23 5.64
N THR A 48 8.41 4.85 6.43
CA THR A 48 8.13 6.08 7.16
C THR A 48 9.15 7.16 6.83
N GLU A 49 8.69 8.40 6.83
CA GLU A 49 9.51 9.60 6.70
C GLU A 49 8.87 10.74 7.50
N SER A 50 9.47 11.10 8.64
CA SER A 50 8.87 12.07 9.58
C SER A 50 7.46 11.61 9.99
N ILE A 51 6.44 12.45 9.79
CA ILE A 51 5.03 12.17 10.11
C ILE A 51 4.29 11.38 9.00
N ALA A 52 4.96 11.11 7.88
CA ALA A 52 4.37 10.41 6.74
C ALA A 52 4.63 8.90 6.81
N LEU A 53 3.64 8.15 6.33
CA LEU A 53 3.71 6.71 6.15
C LEU A 53 3.36 6.36 4.70
N TYR A 54 4.12 5.46 4.09
CA TYR A 54 3.94 5.02 2.72
C TYR A 54 3.78 3.51 2.69
N VAL A 55 2.64 3.05 2.20
CA VAL A 55 2.31 1.63 2.06
C VAL A 55 2.29 1.28 0.59
N LEU A 56 3.35 0.59 0.14
CA LEU A 56 3.48 0.08 -1.21
C LEU A 56 2.99 -1.37 -1.24
N THR A 57 1.96 -1.62 -2.04
CA THR A 57 1.39 -2.95 -2.28
C THR A 57 1.74 -3.39 -3.70
N ILE A 58 2.37 -4.55 -3.84
CA ILE A 58 2.75 -5.13 -5.14
C ILE A 58 2.12 -6.51 -5.29
N ASN A 59 1.32 -6.70 -6.34
CA ASN A 59 0.83 -8.03 -6.73
C ASN A 59 1.49 -8.45 -8.04
N ARG A 60 2.53 -9.30 -7.95
CA ARG A 60 3.24 -9.77 -9.15
C ARG A 60 2.42 -10.76 -9.98
N CYS A 61 1.51 -11.50 -9.36
CA CYS A 61 0.66 -12.47 -10.06
C CYS A 61 -0.35 -11.77 -10.98
N ASN A 62 -0.97 -10.70 -10.49
CA ASN A 62 -1.98 -9.93 -11.23
C ASN A 62 -1.37 -8.74 -11.98
N GLY A 63 -0.10 -8.42 -11.74
CA GLY A 63 0.58 -7.29 -12.36
C GLY A 63 -0.02 -5.94 -11.94
N THR A 64 -0.39 -5.82 -10.66
CA THR A 64 -0.93 -4.59 -10.08
C THR A 64 0.01 -4.03 -9.01
N MET A 65 -0.07 -2.72 -8.82
CA MET A 65 0.71 -2.01 -7.81
C MET A 65 -0.08 -0.83 -7.26
N GLY A 66 0.01 -0.58 -5.97
CA GLY A 66 -0.61 0.58 -5.33
C GLY A 66 0.33 1.21 -4.32
N LEU A 67 0.28 2.53 -4.19
CA LEU A 67 0.92 3.27 -3.11
C LEU A 67 -0.15 4.09 -2.40
N ASN A 68 -0.28 3.88 -1.09
CA ASN A 68 -1.08 4.73 -0.21
C ASN A 68 -0.14 5.57 0.67
N ALA A 69 -0.34 6.88 0.67
CA ALA A 69 0.37 7.82 1.52
C ALA A 69 -0.54 8.29 2.65
N PHE A 70 -0.05 8.23 3.89
CA PHE A 70 -0.75 8.67 5.09
C PHE A 70 0.07 9.72 5.81
N MET A 71 -0.61 10.53 6.62
CA MET A 71 0.01 11.47 7.53
C MET A 71 -0.65 11.34 8.89
N SER A 72 0.13 11.10 9.94
CA SER A 72 -0.42 11.00 11.30
C SER A 72 -1.17 12.29 11.69
N PRO A 73 -2.35 12.21 12.35
CA PRO A 73 -3.05 11.00 12.81
C PRO A 73 -4.15 10.50 11.84
N GLU A 74 -4.18 10.96 10.59
CA GLU A 74 -5.26 10.64 9.66
C GLU A 74 -5.29 9.13 9.34
N PRO A 75 -6.43 8.45 9.55
CA PRO A 75 -6.53 7.00 9.37
C PRO A 75 -6.64 6.60 7.89
N ASP A 76 -7.15 7.49 7.05
CA ASP A 76 -7.33 7.26 5.62
C ASP A 76 -6.13 7.83 4.83
N PRO A 77 -5.83 7.26 3.65
CA PRO A 77 -4.76 7.78 2.81
C PRO A 77 -5.06 9.24 2.42
N ILE A 78 -4.08 10.13 2.63
CA ILE A 78 -4.15 11.52 2.14
C ILE A 78 -3.96 11.59 0.62
N ASN A 79 -3.28 10.60 0.06
CA ASN A 79 -3.12 10.45 -1.37
C ASN A 79 -2.84 8.97 -1.73
N SER A 80 -3.22 8.58 -2.95
CA SER A 80 -2.95 7.23 -3.43
C SER A 80 -2.77 7.17 -4.93
N VAL A 81 -1.92 6.25 -5.40
CA VAL A 81 -1.79 5.89 -6.81
C VAL A 81 -2.01 4.39 -6.95
N HIS A 82 -2.76 4.00 -7.97
CA HIS A 82 -3.03 2.61 -8.29
C HIS A 82 -2.76 2.36 -9.77
N LEU A 83 -1.92 1.35 -10.03
CA LEU A 83 -1.55 0.88 -11.36
C LEU A 83 -2.17 -0.50 -11.52
N TYR A 84 -3.17 -0.60 -12.40
CA TYR A 84 -4.05 -1.76 -12.51
C TYR A 84 -3.59 -2.77 -13.54
N THR A 85 -2.63 -2.40 -14.39
CA THR A 85 -2.11 -3.28 -15.42
C THR A 85 -0.59 -3.27 -15.48
N PRO A 86 0.03 -4.35 -15.98
CA PRO A 86 1.47 -4.37 -16.26
C PRO A 86 1.94 -3.25 -17.20
N GLN A 87 1.04 -2.78 -18.09
CA GLN A 87 1.33 -1.67 -19.00
C GLN A 87 1.50 -0.36 -18.21
N ASP A 88 0.55 -0.04 -17.32
CA ASP A 88 0.61 1.17 -16.48
C ASP A 88 1.88 1.21 -15.64
N ILE A 89 2.26 0.04 -15.08
CA ILE A 89 3.50 -0.10 -14.29
C ILE A 89 4.73 0.18 -15.15
N LYS A 90 4.79 -0.35 -16.38
CA LYS A 90 5.93 -0.13 -17.29
C LYS A 90 6.00 1.31 -17.78
N GLU A 91 4.88 1.96 -18.03
CA GLU A 91 4.82 3.35 -18.46
C GLU A 91 5.25 4.29 -17.32
N THR A 92 4.85 3.98 -16.09
CA THR A 92 5.17 4.79 -14.90
C THR A 92 6.60 4.57 -14.39
N LEU A 93 7.05 3.31 -14.30
CA LEU A 93 8.31 2.94 -13.64
C LEU A 93 9.41 2.50 -14.62
N GLY A 94 9.07 2.32 -15.90
CA GLY A 94 9.94 1.84 -16.95
C GLY A 94 9.90 0.32 -17.15
N ALA A 95 10.38 -0.14 -18.32
CA ALA A 95 10.36 -1.56 -18.69
C ALA A 95 11.15 -2.50 -17.76
N LYS A 96 12.11 -1.95 -17.00
CA LYS A 96 12.96 -2.70 -16.04
C LYS A 96 12.53 -2.53 -14.59
N TRP A 97 11.27 -2.13 -14.34
CA TRP A 97 10.77 -1.84 -12.99
C TRP A 97 10.95 -3.00 -12.01
N GLU A 98 10.91 -4.25 -12.48
CA GLU A 98 11.04 -5.44 -11.62
C GLU A 98 12.39 -5.53 -10.90
N GLY A 99 13.44 -4.90 -11.47
CA GLY A 99 14.76 -4.80 -10.84
C GLY A 99 14.91 -3.63 -9.88
N LEU A 100 13.91 -2.76 -9.75
CA LEU A 100 13.92 -1.68 -8.78
C LEU A 100 13.65 -2.23 -7.37
N SER A 101 14.35 -1.67 -6.39
CA SER A 101 14.02 -1.96 -4.99
C SER A 101 12.65 -1.37 -4.63
N PRO A 102 11.92 -1.95 -3.66
CA PRO A 102 10.64 -1.38 -3.20
C PRO A 102 10.75 0.09 -2.79
N LYS A 103 11.86 0.48 -2.12
CA LYS A 103 12.13 1.88 -1.77
C LYS A 103 12.23 2.78 -3.01
N ALA A 104 12.94 2.34 -4.06
CA ALA A 104 13.07 3.11 -5.29
C ALA A 104 11.73 3.25 -6.03
N ILE A 105 10.91 2.19 -6.02
CA ILE A 105 9.54 2.22 -6.54
C ILE A 105 8.71 3.24 -5.76
N THR A 106 8.71 3.18 -4.43
CA THR A 106 7.97 4.13 -3.58
C THR A 106 8.36 5.58 -3.86
N MET A 107 9.66 5.90 -3.95
CA MET A 107 10.11 7.26 -4.26
C MET A 107 9.59 7.75 -5.62
N LYS A 108 9.67 6.92 -6.67
CA LYS A 108 9.14 7.28 -8.00
C LYS A 108 7.64 7.53 -7.98
N LEU A 109 6.88 6.75 -7.22
CA LEU A 109 5.44 6.92 -7.10
C LEU A 109 5.08 8.14 -6.24
N ILE A 110 5.89 8.49 -5.24
CA ILE A 110 5.72 9.76 -4.49
C ILE A 110 5.93 10.95 -5.42
N ASP A 111 6.96 10.93 -6.27
CA ASP A 111 7.22 12.00 -7.24
C ASP A 111 6.07 12.17 -8.25
N TYR A 112 5.33 11.10 -8.54
CA TYR A 112 4.14 11.14 -9.40
C TYR A 112 2.90 11.74 -8.70
N LEU A 113 2.87 11.75 -7.37
CA LEU A 113 1.76 12.28 -6.57
C LEU A 113 1.87 13.78 -6.28
N MET A 114 3.02 14.39 -6.56
CA MET A 114 3.32 15.83 -6.37
C MET A 114 3.17 16.60 -7.68
#